data_AF-A0A8J7P673-F1
#
_entry.id   AF-A0A8J7P673-F1
#
_cell.length_a   1.000
_cell.length_b   1.000
_cell.length_c   1.000
_cell.angle_alpha   90.00
_cell.angle_beta   90.00
_cell.angle_gamma   90.00
#
_symmetry.space_group_name_H-M   'P 1'
#
loop_
_entity.id
_entity.type
_entity.pdbx_description
1 polymer ?
#
loop_
_entity_poly.entity_id
_entity_poly.type
_entity_poly.pdbx_seq_one_letter_code
_entity_poly.pdbx_strand_id
1 'polypeptide(L)' 'MSAEVTHIVAEVESPFHTQELQALRTQYPQALPVQKSWLEACFSQQRKVSPAQHQIDLN' A
#
# COMPACT_ATOMS: atom_id res chain seq x y z
N MET A 1 3.40 -6.50 14.07
CA MET A 1 2.87 -7.34 12.97
C MET A 1 4.06 -8.08 12.34
N SER A 2 3.85 -9.29 11.83
CA SER A 2 4.94 -10.21 11.42
C SER A 2 5.79 -9.64 10.27
N ALA A 3 7.00 -10.17 10.07
CA ALA A 3 7.93 -9.82 9.00
C ALA A 3 7.39 -10.08 7.56
N GLU A 4 6.12 -10.48 7.43
CA GLU A 4 5.48 -10.92 6.18
C GLU A 4 4.62 -9.83 5.53
N VAL A 5 4.57 -8.61 6.11
CA VAL A 5 3.83 -7.50 5.50
C VAL A 5 4.51 -7.12 4.18
N THR A 6 3.83 -7.39 3.07
CA THR A 6 4.34 -7.10 1.72
C THR A 6 3.74 -5.83 1.10
N HIS A 7 2.53 -5.44 1.51
CA HIS A 7 1.81 -4.30 0.97
C HIS A 7 1.07 -3.56 2.09
N ILE A 8 1.07 -2.24 2.02
CA ILE A 8 0.25 -1.37 2.89
C ILE A 8 -0.82 -0.77 2.00
N VAL A 9 -2.06 -1.24 2.15
CA VAL A 9 -3.18 -0.72 1.37
C VAL A 9 -3.74 0.50 2.08
N ALA A 10 -3.76 1.65 1.39
CA ALA A 10 -4.18 2.92 1.97
C ALA A 10 -4.97 3.78 0.98
N GLU A 11 -5.70 4.75 1.52
CA GLU A 11 -6.38 5.81 0.77
C GLU A 11 -5.89 7.16 1.29
N VAL A 12 -5.24 7.94 0.43
CA VAL A 12 -4.61 9.21 0.80
C VAL A 12 -5.53 10.34 0.36
N GLU A 13 -6.32 10.84 1.29
CA GLU A 13 -7.28 11.93 1.07
C GLU A 13 -6.79 13.24 1.71
N SER A 14 -5.79 13.17 2.57
CA SER A 14 -5.24 14.30 3.30
C SER A 14 -3.74 14.15 3.56
N PRO A 15 -3.01 15.25 3.79
CA PRO A 15 -1.60 15.19 4.19
C PRO A 15 -1.35 14.40 5.49
N PHE A 16 -2.35 14.31 6.36
CA PHE A 16 -2.27 13.51 7.59
C PHE A 16 -2.18 12.00 7.26
N HIS A 17 -2.92 11.51 6.26
CA HIS A 17 -2.84 10.12 5.83
C HIS A 17 -1.45 9.80 5.24
N THR A 18 -0.82 10.75 4.55
CA THR A 18 0.56 10.60 4.07
C THR A 18 1.54 10.42 5.22
N GLN A 19 1.40 11.19 6.30
CA GLN A 19 2.27 11.07 7.49
C GLN A 19 2.09 9.73 8.21
N GLU A 20 0.84 9.29 8.38
CA GLU A 20 0.55 7.97 8.97
C GLU A 20 1.12 6.83 8.11
N LEU A 21 0.98 6.94 6.78
CA LEU A 21 1.52 5.97 5.84
C LEU A 21 3.06 5.95 5.83
N GLN A 22 3.71 7.10 5.98
CA GLN A 22 5.17 7.20 6.16
C GLN A 22 5.62 6.55 7.47
N ALA A 23 4.89 6.72 8.57
CA ALA A 23 5.18 6.05 9.84
C ALA A 23 5.06 4.53 9.71
N LEU A 24 4.03 4.03 9.03
CA LEU A 24 3.87 2.59 8.75
C LEU A 24 4.97 2.05 7.84
N ARG A 25 5.40 2.83 6.83
CA ARG A 25 6.53 2.44 5.96
C ARG A 25 7.86 2.40 6.71
N THR A 26 8.02 3.23 7.73
CA THR A 26 9.18 3.15 8.64
C THR A 26 9.16 1.87 9.46
N GLN A 27 7.97 1.42 9.89
CA GLN A 27 7.79 0.17 10.62
C GLN A 27 7.95 -1.08 9.71
N TYR A 28 7.58 -0.96 8.43
CA TYR A 28 7.64 -2.04 7.43
C TYR A 28 8.35 -1.57 6.15
N PRO A 29 9.69 -1.43 6.17
CA PRO A 29 10.43 -0.83 5.06
C PRO A 29 10.35 -1.62 3.75
N GLN A 30 10.10 -2.93 3.83
CA GLN A 30 9.91 -3.82 2.68
C GLN A 30 8.49 -3.77 2.08
N ALA A 31 7.52 -3.18 2.78
CA ALA A 31 6.13 -3.19 2.35
C ALA A 31 5.87 -2.08 1.33
N LEU A 32 5.17 -2.42 0.24
CA LEU A 32 4.83 -1.47 -0.81
C LEU A 32 3.52 -0.76 -0.49
N PRO A 33 3.52 0.58 -0.38
CA PRO A 33 2.28 1.35 -0.22
C PRO A 33 1.51 1.37 -1.54
N VAL A 34 0.25 0.94 -1.50
CA VAL A 34 -0.64 0.82 -2.67
C VAL A 34 -2.03 1.36 -2.38
N GLN A 35 -2.72 1.83 -3.42
CA GLN A 35 -4.11 2.24 -3.36
C GLN A 35 -5.05 1.05 -3.17
N LYS A 36 -6.24 1.30 -2.61
CA LYS A 36 -7.32 0.29 -2.48
C LYS A 36 -7.65 -0.41 -3.80
N SER A 37 -7.56 0.30 -4.93
CA SER A 37 -7.78 -0.23 -6.27
C SER A 37 -6.89 -1.43 -6.62
N TRP A 38 -5.72 -1.58 -6.00
CA TRP A 38 -4.87 -2.77 -6.17
C TRP A 38 -5.50 -4.03 -5.58
N LEU A 39 -6.07 -3.91 -4.37
CA LEU A 39 -6.73 -5.02 -3.69
C LEU A 39 -7.99 -5.44 -4.44
N GLU A 40 -8.75 -4.47 -4.94
CA GLU A 40 -9.93 -4.70 -5.78
C GLU A 40 -9.56 -5.45 -7.07
N ALA A 41 -8.48 -5.03 -7.74
CA ALA A 41 -7.96 -5.71 -8.93
C ALA A 41 -7.49 -7.13 -8.63
N CYS A 42 -6.80 -7.34 -7.50
CA CYS A 42 -6.38 -8.67 -7.06
C CYS A 42 -7.59 -9.58 -6.81
N PHE A 43 -8.61 -9.06 -6.14
CA PHE A 43 -9.83 -9.79 -5.83
C PHE A 43 -10.62 -10.15 -7.09
N SER A 44 -10.82 -9.18 -7.98
CA SER A 44 -11.54 -9.38 -9.24
C SER A 44 -10.88 -10.44 -10.12
N GLN A 45 -9.54 -10.45 -10.19
CA GLN A 45 -8.78 -11.40 -11.01
C GLN A 45 -8.40 -12.67 -10.26
N GLN A 46 -8.75 -12.80 -8.98
CA GLN A 46 -8.40 -13.93 -8.11
C GLN A 46 -6.88 -14.25 -8.13
N ARG A 47 -6.05 -13.21 -8.26
CA ARG A 47 -4.58 -13.34 -8.35
C ARG A 47 -3.90 -12.07 -7.86
N LYS A 48 -2.66 -12.20 -7.40
CA LYS A 48 -1.82 -11.04 -7.08
C LYS A 48 -1.42 -10.32 -8.38
N VAL A 49 -1.97 -9.13 -8.62
CA VAL A 49 -1.61 -8.30 -9.78
C VAL A 49 -0.41 -7.42 -9.48
N SER A 50 0.26 -6.92 -10.52
CA SER A 50 1.39 -6.00 -10.34
C SER A 50 0.94 -4.70 -9.65
N PRO A 51 1.64 -4.24 -8.60
CA PRO A 51 1.28 -3.01 -7.90
C PRO A 51 1.72 -1.73 -8.63
N ALA A 52 2.47 -1.81 -9.74
CA ALA A 52 3.10 -0.65 -10.38
C ALA A 52 2.14 0.49 -10.71
N GLN A 53 0.92 0.19 -11.17
CA GLN A 53 -0.09 1.19 -11.52
C GLN A 53 -0.90 1.72 -10.33
N HIS A 54 -0.69 1.14 -9.14
CA HIS A 54 -1.46 1.43 -7.93
C HIS A 54 -0.57 1.91 -6.78
N GLN A 55 0.73 2.13 -7.01
CA GLN A 55 1.64 2.60 -5.97
C GLN A 55 1.28 4.02 -5.54
N ILE A 56 1.35 4.24 -4.23
CA ILE A 56 1.22 5.58 -3.65
C ILE A 56 2.62 6.16 -3.59
N ASP A 57 2.82 7.30 -4.27
CA ASP A 57 4.05 8.07 -4.13
C ASP A 57 4.05 8.76 -2.76
N LEU A 58 5.17 8.63 -2.04
CA LEU A 58 5.39 9.18 -0.70
C LEU A 58 6.56 10.17 -0.67
N ASN A 59 7.04 10.60 -1.84
CA ASN A 59 8.09 11.61 -2.00
C ASN A 59 7.63 13.02 -1.56
#